data_AF-A0AAE1KWZ6-F1
#
_entry.id   AF-A0AAE1KWZ6-F1
#
_cell.length_a   1.000
_cell.length_b   1.000
_cell.length_c   1.000
_cell.angle_alpha   90.00
_cell.angle_beta   90.00
_cell.angle_gamma   90.00
#
_symmetry.space_group_name_H-M   'P 1'
#
loop_
_entity.id
_entity.type
_entity.pdbx_description
1 polymer ?
#
loop_
_entity_poly.entity_id
_entity_poly.type
_entity_poly.pdbx_seq_one_letter_code
_entity_poly.pdbx_strand_id
1 'polypeptide(L)'
;MSCSTKWPPKLMNEAAYNNWKKDVEIWGKLTDIPKNKQALAIHLSLDGRARVASSELEVAVLESDGGVEALLKKLDGLFLVDKGRRQFIAFQEIYNLRRGDGLEVRKFISKFEHAYFQFTIQGMSLPDVTYDNMTSVLSRSFSGGFGAQASGFSR
;
A
#
# COMPACT_ATOMS: atom_id res chain seq x y z
N MET A 1 -20.26 -16.20 25.60
CA MET A 1 -18.92 -16.79 25.56
C MET A 1 -17.94 -15.68 25.24
N SER A 2 -17.18 -15.18 26.21
CA SER A 2 -16.17 -14.15 25.96
C SER A 2 -14.93 -14.82 25.38
N CYS A 3 -14.72 -14.69 24.07
CA CYS A 3 -13.45 -15.08 23.45
C CYS A 3 -12.45 -13.97 23.76
N SER A 4 -11.85 -14.02 24.95
CA SER A 4 -10.75 -13.13 25.32
C SER A 4 -9.57 -13.46 24.39
N THR A 5 -9.38 -12.64 23.35
CA THR A 5 -8.30 -12.81 22.37
C THR A 5 -6.98 -12.43 23.05
N LYS A 6 -6.43 -13.35 23.84
CA LYS A 6 -5.16 -13.16 24.57
C LYS A 6 -3.96 -12.96 23.64
N TRP A 7 -4.08 -13.39 22.38
CA TRP A 7 -2.98 -13.37 21.42
C TRP A 7 -3.08 -12.18 20.48
N PRO A 8 -2.06 -11.32 20.41
CA PRO A 8 -2.04 -10.21 19.47
C PRO A 8 -1.94 -10.71 18.02
N PRO A 9 -2.45 -9.93 17.05
CA PRO A 9 -2.37 -10.25 15.64
C PRO A 9 -0.91 -10.40 15.20
N LYS A 10 -0.64 -11.39 14.34
CA LYS A 10 0.70 -11.66 13.84
C LYS A 10 1.04 -10.72 12.67
N LEU A 11 2.23 -10.12 12.71
CA LEU A 11 2.76 -9.37 11.57
C LEU A 11 3.22 -10.37 10.50
N MET A 12 2.41 -10.54 9.45
CA MET A 12 2.69 -11.52 8.39
C MET A 12 3.85 -11.11 7.49
N ASN A 13 3.90 -9.83 7.10
CA ASN A 13 4.96 -9.26 6.29
C ASN A 13 4.98 -7.73 6.42
N GLU A 14 6.02 -7.11 5.87
CA GLU A 14 6.28 -5.67 5.95
C GLU A 14 5.25 -4.84 5.18
N ALA A 15 4.78 -5.35 4.04
CA ALA A 15 3.75 -4.70 3.22
C ALA A 15 2.41 -4.62 3.96
N ALA A 16 2.13 -5.58 4.83
CA ALA A 16 0.93 -5.63 5.65
C ALA A 16 1.02 -4.76 6.93
N TYR A 17 2.16 -4.12 7.20
CA TYR A 17 2.37 -3.38 8.46
C TYR A 17 1.27 -2.35 8.77
N ASN A 18 0.83 -1.58 7.77
CA ASN A 18 -0.24 -0.59 7.96
C ASN A 18 -1.58 -1.22 8.36
N ASN A 19 -1.91 -2.39 7.81
CA ASN A 19 -3.14 -3.11 8.16
C ASN A 19 -2.98 -3.75 9.54
N TRP A 20 -1.83 -4.40 9.79
CA TRP A 20 -1.49 -4.98 11.08
C TRP A 20 -1.54 -3.96 12.22
N LYS A 21 -1.07 -2.72 12.00
CA LYS A 21 -1.16 -1.64 12.98
C LYS A 21 -2.62 -1.33 13.38
N LYS A 22 -3.54 -1.33 12.41
CA LYS A 22 -4.99 -1.17 12.68
C LYS A 22 -5.53 -2.37 13.45
N ASP A 23 -5.11 -3.58 13.10
CA ASP A 23 -5.51 -4.80 13.79
C ASP A 23 -5.02 -4.80 15.25
N VAL A 24 -3.80 -4.32 15.51
CA VAL A 24 -3.27 -4.12 16.87
C VAL A 24 -4.10 -3.12 17.67
N GLU A 25 -4.53 -2.02 17.05
CA GLU A 25 -5.39 -1.04 17.70
C GLU A 25 -6.76 -1.62 18.07
N ILE A 26 -7.36 -2.39 17.16
CA ILE A 26 -8.62 -3.10 17.41
C ILE A 26 -8.42 -4.14 18.53
N TRP A 27 -7.35 -4.92 18.46
CA TRP A 27 -7.00 -5.91 19.46
C TRP A 27 -6.81 -5.28 20.86
N GLY A 28 -6.13 -4.15 20.94
CA GLY A 28 -5.93 -3.43 22.20
C GLY A 28 -7.23 -2.96 22.86
N LYS A 29 -8.29 -2.73 22.08
CA LYS A 29 -9.64 -2.38 22.57
C LYS A 29 -10.47 -3.59 22.98
N LEU A 30 -10.16 -4.78 22.44
CA LEU A 30 -10.91 -6.02 22.69
C LEU A 30 -10.24 -6.93 23.73
N THR A 31 -8.97 -6.70 24.02
CA THR A 31 -8.20 -7.55 24.93
C THR A 31 -8.44 -7.18 26.40
N ASP A 32 -8.43 -8.20 27.25
CA ASP A 32 -8.48 -8.03 28.71
C ASP A 32 -7.08 -7.83 29.32
N ILE A 33 -6.03 -7.84 28.49
CA ILE A 33 -4.66 -7.61 28.94
C ILE A 33 -4.51 -6.15 29.36
N PRO A 34 -3.98 -5.87 30.56
CA PRO A 34 -3.78 -4.51 31.03
C PRO A 34 -2.80 -3.76 30.13
N LYS A 35 -2.98 -2.45 29.95
CA LYS A 35 -2.23 -1.64 28.98
C LYS A 35 -0.71 -1.79 29.11
N ASN A 36 -0.22 -1.79 30.35
CA ASN A 36 1.19 -2.03 30.69
C ASN A 36 1.76 -3.40 30.26
N LYS A 37 0.94 -4.38 29.86
CA LYS A 37 1.41 -5.69 29.38
C LYS A 37 1.13 -5.93 27.91
N GLN A 38 0.35 -5.06 27.27
CA GLN A 38 -0.01 -5.22 25.87
C GLN A 38 1.21 -5.14 24.95
N ALA A 39 2.13 -4.20 25.20
CA ALA A 39 3.33 -4.05 24.36
C ALA A 39 4.26 -5.26 24.47
N LEU A 40 4.37 -5.86 25.65
CA LEU A 40 5.12 -7.10 25.87
C LEU A 40 4.50 -8.27 25.10
N ALA A 41 3.18 -8.40 25.13
CA ALA A 41 2.48 -9.43 24.35
C ALA A 41 2.73 -9.26 22.85
N ILE A 42 2.68 -8.02 22.35
CA ILE A 42 2.96 -7.72 20.95
C ILE A 42 4.44 -8.01 20.62
N HIS A 43 5.38 -7.56 21.46
CA HIS A 43 6.81 -7.86 21.30
C HIS A 43 7.07 -9.36 21.13
N LEU A 44 6.39 -10.20 21.92
CA LEU A 44 6.51 -11.65 21.87
C LEU A 44 5.94 -12.28 20.59
N SER A 45 4.97 -11.64 19.93
CA SER A 45 4.40 -12.13 18.66
C SER A 45 5.15 -11.65 17.41
N LEU A 46 6.05 -10.68 17.57
CA LEU A 46 6.89 -10.18 16.48
C LEU A 46 8.03 -11.15 16.16
N ASP A 47 8.34 -11.22 14.87
CA ASP A 47 9.43 -12.00 14.28
C ASP A 47 10.35 -11.11 13.42
N GLY A 48 11.54 -11.61 13.09
CA GLY A 48 12.45 -10.98 12.12
C GLY A 48 12.88 -9.54 12.47
N ARG A 49 12.87 -8.63 11.47
CA ARG A 49 13.32 -7.24 11.65
C ARG A 49 12.49 -6.46 12.66
N ALA A 50 11.18 -6.72 12.72
CA ALA A 50 10.30 -6.09 13.70
C ALA A 50 10.68 -6.48 15.13
N ARG A 51 11.03 -7.77 15.33
CA ARG A 51 11.48 -8.26 16.64
C ARG A 51 12.78 -7.59 17.06
N VAL A 52 13.77 -7.53 16.17
CA VAL A 52 15.06 -6.86 16.43
C VAL A 52 14.83 -5.40 16.84
N ALA A 53 14.04 -4.64 16.07
CA ALA A 53 13.77 -3.24 16.37
C ALA A 53 13.02 -3.05 17.69
N SER A 54 12.12 -3.97 18.05
CA SER A 54 11.42 -3.94 19.33
C SER A 54 12.32 -4.30 20.52
N SER A 55 13.35 -5.14 20.32
CA SER A 55 14.32 -5.51 21.36
C SER A 55 15.28 -4.37 21.72
N GLU A 56 15.39 -3.34 20.88
CA GLU A 56 16.15 -2.13 21.19
C GLU A 56 15.44 -1.21 22.20
N LEU A 57 14.14 -1.43 22.44
CA LEU A 57 13.39 -0.71 23.47
C LEU A 57 13.64 -1.36 24.83
N GLU A 58 13.83 -0.54 25.86
CA GLU A 58 13.93 -1.05 27.22
C GLU A 58 12.62 -1.72 27.66
N VAL A 59 12.75 -2.80 28.43
CA VAL A 59 11.60 -3.54 28.96
C VAL A 59 10.68 -2.63 29.79
N ALA A 60 11.26 -1.69 30.55
CA ALA A 60 10.50 -0.72 31.34
C ALA A 60 9.61 0.20 30.48
N VAL A 61 10.04 0.52 29.25
CA VAL A 61 9.25 1.30 28.29
C VAL A 61 8.09 0.46 27.75
N LEU A 62 8.36 -0.82 27.44
CA LEU A 62 7.33 -1.76 27.00
C LEU A 62 6.32 -2.10 28.11
N GLU A 63 6.75 -2.07 29.38
CA GLU A 63 5.90 -2.31 30.54
C GLU A 63 5.11 -1.06 30.99
N SER A 64 5.08 0.00 30.19
CA SER A 64 4.31 1.21 30.50
C SER A 64 2.92 1.19 29.86
N ASP A 65 1.97 1.97 30.41
CA ASP A 65 0.64 2.14 29.80
C ASP A 65 0.69 2.73 28.37
N GLY A 66 1.79 3.41 28.03
CA GLY A 66 2.10 3.92 26.69
C GLY A 66 3.03 3.02 25.88
N GLY A 67 3.35 1.81 26.36
CA GLY A 67 4.35 0.93 25.74
C GLY A 67 3.99 0.53 24.31
N VAL A 68 2.69 0.36 24.03
CA VAL A 68 2.20 0.05 22.67
C VAL A 68 2.49 1.20 21.72
N GLU A 69 2.29 2.45 22.15
CA GLU A 69 2.56 3.63 21.33
C GLU A 69 4.06 3.79 21.05
N ALA A 70 4.90 3.59 22.07
CA ALA A 70 6.36 3.61 21.92
C ALA A 70 6.86 2.53 20.95
N LEU A 71 6.31 1.32 21.06
CA LEU A 71 6.61 0.21 20.15
C LEU A 71 6.19 0.54 18.71
N LEU A 72 4.96 1.02 18.51
CA LEU A 72 4.46 1.40 17.19
C LEU A 72 5.28 2.53 16.58
N LYS A 73 5.71 3.52 17.37
CA LYS A 73 6.57 4.61 16.88
C LYS A 73 7.93 4.11 16.38
N LYS A 74 8.53 3.14 17.08
CA LYS A 74 9.79 2.51 16.66
C LYS A 74 9.61 1.74 15.36
N LEU A 75 8.54 0.95 15.26
CA LEU A 75 8.22 0.19 14.05
C LEU A 75 7.79 1.09 12.89
N ASP A 76 7.14 2.21 13.16
CA ASP A 76 6.80 3.23 12.16
C ASP A 76 8.08 3.79 11.53
N GLY A 77 9.12 4.05 12.33
CA GLY A 77 10.44 4.43 11.84
C GLY A 77 11.11 3.37 10.98
N LEU A 78 10.73 2.10 11.09
CA LEU A 78 11.31 1.02 10.30
C LEU A 78 10.51 0.75 9.01
N PHE A 79 9.18 0.79 9.09
CA PHE A 79 8.29 0.37 8.00
C PHE A 79 7.62 1.53 7.25
N LEU A 80 7.46 2.72 7.87
CA LEU A 80 6.89 3.89 7.19
C LEU A 80 7.91 4.83 6.56
N VAL A 81 9.21 4.65 6.82
CA VAL A 81 10.26 5.54 6.28
C VAL A 81 10.30 5.55 4.75
N ASP A 82 9.74 4.56 4.08
CA ASP A 82 9.76 4.50 2.62
C ASP A 82 8.48 5.06 1.97
N LYS A 83 8.05 6.27 2.34
CA LYS A 83 6.90 6.96 1.70
C LYS A 83 7.12 7.08 0.18
N GLY A 84 8.32 7.46 -0.24
CA GLY A 84 8.68 7.57 -1.66
C GLY A 84 8.57 6.24 -2.40
N ARG A 85 9.10 5.14 -1.84
CA ARG A 85 8.95 3.82 -2.45
C ARG A 85 7.51 3.33 -2.44
N ARG A 86 6.73 3.58 -1.40
CA ARG A 86 5.30 3.21 -1.37
C ARG A 86 4.51 3.93 -2.46
N GLN A 87 4.78 5.22 -2.64
CA GLN A 87 4.21 6.01 -3.73
C GLN A 87 4.64 5.46 -5.10
N PHE A 88 5.93 5.14 -5.25
CA PHE A 88 6.48 4.55 -6.46
C PHE A 88 5.86 3.18 -6.79
N ILE A 89 5.72 2.28 -5.81
CA ILE A 89 5.11 0.96 -6.00
C ILE A 89 3.64 1.11 -6.42
N ALA A 90 2.86 1.93 -5.70
CA ALA A 90 1.45 2.15 -6.04
C ALA A 90 1.30 2.81 -7.43
N PHE A 91 2.21 3.71 -7.80
CA PHE A 91 2.26 4.26 -9.16
C PHE A 91 2.57 3.17 -10.20
N GLN A 92 3.57 2.32 -9.96
CA GLN A 92 3.94 1.22 -10.86
C GLN A 92 2.80 0.23 -11.04
N GLU A 93 2.04 -0.10 -9.98
CA GLU A 93 0.90 -1.00 -10.06
C GLU A 93 -0.17 -0.48 -11.02
N ILE A 94 -0.49 0.82 -10.97
CA ILE A 94 -1.43 1.44 -11.92
C ILE A 94 -0.81 1.57 -13.31
N TYR A 95 0.43 2.06 -13.39
CA TYR A 95 1.11 2.34 -14.67
C TYR A 95 1.28 1.08 -15.51
N ASN A 96 1.58 -0.06 -14.86
CA ASN A 96 1.76 -1.35 -15.53
C ASN A 96 0.45 -2.13 -15.69
N LEU A 97 -0.66 -1.68 -15.11
CA LEU A 97 -1.94 -2.36 -15.24
C LEU A 97 -2.39 -2.31 -16.71
N ARG A 98 -2.43 -3.47 -17.36
CA ARG A 98 -2.95 -3.66 -18.72
C ARG A 98 -3.97 -4.78 -18.69
N ARG A 99 -5.06 -4.62 -19.44
CA ARG A 99 -6.03 -5.70 -19.62
C ARG A 99 -5.43 -6.69 -20.61
N GLY A 100 -5.07 -7.90 -20.14
CA GLY A 100 -4.65 -8.98 -21.02
C GLY A 100 -5.81 -9.54 -21.84
N ASP A 101 -5.49 -10.16 -22.97
CA ASP A 101 -6.47 -10.82 -23.83
C ASP A 101 -7.12 -11.99 -23.07
N GLY A 102 -8.46 -11.98 -22.99
CA GLY A 102 -9.24 -12.98 -22.26
C GLY A 102 -9.65 -12.61 -20.83
N LEU A 103 -9.22 -11.47 -20.28
CA LEU A 103 -9.71 -11.01 -18.96
C LEU A 103 -11.06 -10.32 -19.09
N GLU A 104 -12.05 -10.76 -18.32
CA GLU A 104 -13.36 -10.10 -18.25
C GLU A 104 -13.23 -8.65 -17.79
N VAL A 105 -13.96 -7.75 -18.46
CA VAL A 105 -13.96 -6.30 -18.19
C VAL A 105 -14.28 -6.01 -16.72
N ARG A 106 -15.26 -6.70 -16.12
CA ARG A 106 -15.62 -6.52 -14.71
C ARG A 106 -14.46 -6.82 -13.76
N LYS A 107 -13.75 -7.92 -13.99
CA LYS A 107 -12.58 -8.29 -13.17
C LYS A 107 -11.44 -7.29 -13.35
N PHE A 108 -11.28 -6.74 -14.55
CA PHE A 108 -10.31 -5.67 -14.78
C PHE A 108 -10.68 -4.39 -14.01
N ILE A 109 -11.94 -3.96 -14.06
CA ILE A 109 -12.43 -2.79 -13.35
C ILE A 109 -12.18 -2.93 -11.84
N SER A 110 -12.56 -4.05 -11.23
CA SER A 110 -12.33 -4.25 -9.80
C SER A 110 -10.85 -4.23 -9.41
N LYS A 111 -9.96 -4.75 -10.27
CA LYS A 111 -8.50 -4.64 -10.05
C LYS A 111 -8.02 -3.20 -10.15
N PHE A 112 -8.51 -2.45 -11.13
CA PHE A 112 -8.17 -1.04 -11.30
C PHE A 112 -8.67 -0.20 -10.13
N GLU A 113 -9.91 -0.38 -9.69
CA GLU A 113 -10.49 0.30 -8.53
C GLU A 113 -9.69 0.02 -7.26
N HIS A 114 -9.29 -1.24 -7.04
CA HIS A 114 -8.45 -1.60 -5.91
C HIS A 114 -7.08 -0.90 -5.96
N ALA A 115 -6.40 -0.93 -7.11
CA ALA A 115 -5.11 -0.26 -7.28
C ALA A 115 -5.23 1.28 -7.12
N TYR A 116 -6.30 1.87 -7.68
CA TYR A 116 -6.60 3.30 -7.55
C TYR A 116 -6.91 3.71 -6.10
N PHE A 117 -7.62 2.86 -5.37
CA PHE A 117 -7.85 3.06 -3.94
C PHE A 117 -6.52 3.04 -3.15
N GLN A 118 -5.61 2.09 -3.43
CA GLN A 118 -4.30 2.08 -2.78
C GLN A 118 -3.45 3.31 -3.15
N PHE A 119 -3.54 3.78 -4.39
CA PHE A 119 -2.85 4.97 -4.87
C PHE A 119 -3.34 6.26 -4.19
N THR A 120 -4.65 6.41 -4.03
CA THR A 120 -5.26 7.55 -3.33
C THR A 120 -4.98 7.52 -1.82
N ILE A 121 -4.91 6.34 -1.18
CA ILE A 121 -4.47 6.22 0.23
C ILE A 121 -3.08 6.81 0.46
N GLN A 122 -2.18 6.73 -0.53
CA GLN A 122 -0.84 7.34 -0.42
C GLN A 122 -0.83 8.86 -0.64
N GLY A 123 -2.01 9.49 -0.79
CA GLY A 123 -2.17 10.91 -1.06
C GLY A 123 -1.80 11.32 -2.48
N MET A 124 -1.81 10.38 -3.43
CA MET A 124 -1.55 10.64 -4.84
C MET A 124 -2.86 10.76 -5.61
N SER A 125 -2.91 11.67 -6.58
CA SER A 125 -4.00 11.80 -7.55
C SER A 125 -3.46 11.54 -8.94
N LEU A 126 -4.27 10.90 -9.80
CA LEU A 126 -3.93 10.88 -11.21
C LEU A 126 -4.01 12.33 -11.71
N PRO A 127 -3.08 12.77 -12.57
CA PRO A 127 -3.20 14.07 -13.21
C PRO A 127 -4.57 14.14 -13.86
N ASP A 128 -5.32 15.21 -13.57
CA ASP A 128 -6.57 15.46 -14.28
C ASP A 128 -6.18 15.74 -15.73
N VAL A 129 -6.35 14.73 -16.58
CA VAL A 129 -6.04 14.82 -17.99
C VAL A 129 -7.18 15.63 -18.60
N THR A 130 -7.17 16.94 -18.38
CA THR A 130 -7.92 17.88 -19.20
C THR A 130 -7.32 17.78 -20.61
N TYR A 131 -7.85 16.83 -21.39
CA TYR A 131 -7.94 16.62 -22.85
C TYR A 131 -7.03 17.35 -23.87
N ASP A 132 -5.97 18.07 -23.51
CA ASP A 132 -5.24 18.94 -24.45
C ASP A 132 -3.92 18.35 -24.97
N ASN A 133 -3.44 17.24 -24.41
CA ASN A 133 -2.09 16.74 -24.69
C ASN A 133 -1.98 15.22 -24.92
N MET A 134 -3.04 14.42 -24.70
CA MET A 134 -3.04 13.01 -25.14
C MET A 134 -3.57 12.82 -26.57
N THR A 135 -4.43 13.71 -27.06
CA THR A 135 -4.86 13.77 -28.47
C THR A 135 -3.71 14.17 -29.41
N SER A 136 -2.72 14.94 -28.92
CA SER A 136 -1.55 15.33 -29.72
C SER A 136 -0.49 14.21 -29.83
N VAL A 137 -0.34 13.38 -28.80
CA VAL A 137 0.60 12.24 -28.81
C VAL A 137 0.03 11.05 -29.61
N LEU A 138 -1.28 10.81 -29.52
CA LEU A 138 -1.94 9.74 -30.29
C LEU A 138 -2.15 10.13 -31.76
N SER A 139 -2.37 11.41 -32.10
CA SER A 139 -2.44 11.84 -33.51
C SER A 139 -1.09 11.83 -34.24
N ARG A 140 0.03 12.04 -33.53
CA ARG A 140 1.39 11.89 -34.10
C ARG A 140 1.80 10.43 -34.34
N SER A 141 1.17 9.48 -33.67
CA SER A 141 1.48 8.04 -33.82
C SER A 141 0.64 7.37 -34.91
N PHE A 142 -0.40 8.03 -35.43
CA PHE A 142 -1.32 7.49 -36.44
C PHE A 142 -1.23 8.17 -37.83
N SER A 143 -0.41 9.21 -38.01
CA SER A 143 -0.19 9.86 -39.32
C SER A 143 1.04 9.33 -40.10
N GLY A 144 1.70 8.27 -39.61
CA GLY A 144 2.91 7.69 -40.19
C GLY A 144 2.71 6.62 -41.27
N GLY A 145 1.53 6.49 -41.88
CA GLY A 145 1.35 5.51 -42.95
C GLY A 145 -0.04 5.48 -43.54
N PHE A 146 -0.32 6.37 -44.50
CA PHE A 146 -1.20 6.15 -45.66
C PHE A 146 -1.22 7.45 -46.48
N GLY A 147 -0.22 7.62 -47.34
CA GLY A 147 -0.13 8.72 -48.30
C GLY A 147 0.18 8.14 -49.68
N ALA A 148 -0.89 7.84 -50.41
CA ALA A 148 -0.88 7.29 -51.75
C ALA A 148 -0.06 8.16 -52.73
N GLN A 149 0.88 7.53 -53.45
CA GLN A 149 1.33 8.05 -54.75
C GLN A 149 0.23 7.79 -55.78
N ALA A 150 -0.44 8.84 -56.23
CA ALA A 150 -1.10 8.87 -57.54
C ALA A 150 -1.45 10.31 -57.92
N SER A 151 -0.67 10.93 -58.81
CA SER A 151 -1.19 11.71 -59.95
C SER A 151 -0.05 12.44 -60.66
N GLY A 152 0.24 11.99 -61.88
CA GLY A 152 1.19 12.61 -62.80
C GLY A 152 0.87 12.18 -64.22
N PHE A 153 -0.26 12.62 -64.74
CA PHE A 153 -0.58 12.54 -66.17
C PHE A 153 -1.49 13.71 -66.54
N SER A 154 -0.94 14.68 -67.27
CA SER A 154 -1.67 15.54 -68.19
C SER A 154 -0.80 15.78 -69.42
N ARG A 155 -1.43 15.61 -70.57
CA ARG A 155 -0.91 15.86 -71.92
C ARG A 155 -0.67 17.33 -72.18
#